data_AF-A0A3N5QUW5-F1
#
_entry.id   AF-A0A3N5QUW5-F1
#
_cell.length_a   1.000
_cell.length_b   1.000
_cell.length_c   1.000
_cell.angle_alpha   90.00
_cell.angle_beta   90.00
_cell.angle_gamma   90.00
#
_symmetry.space_group_name_H-M   'P 1'
#
loop_
_entity.id
_entity.type
_entity.pdbx_description
1 polymer ?
#
loop_
_entity_poly.entity_id
_entity_poly.type
_entity_poly.pdbx_seq_one_letter_code
_entity_poly.pdbx_strand_id
1 'polypeptide(L)'
;MAEIHIQKKKRPVWPWILIIAAVLIAAWLLVENTRVDEQIAGGLKDEQKEEEYNSIPKTHSSAMLNDYIRFINEEQPSGSNPNKDFINEGVKKLSMAISEIAEEKFPRNSEINSQADLIQKKSYNLRDDSKNSNEIRDIAVSTADIFGSMRKNSGKNIDSEVSAVRNSADKIVINKSVEKQQNEITDFLKQSGDVLQRLAADDKEV
;
A
#
# COMPACT_ATOMS: atom_id res chain seq x y z
N MET A 1 61.95 -16.33 35.21
CA MET A 1 61.02 -15.50 34.43
C MET A 1 60.06 -16.45 33.73
N ALA A 2 58.76 -16.38 34.06
CA ALA A 2 57.71 -17.14 33.40
C ALA A 2 56.46 -16.25 33.34
N GLU A 3 56.11 -15.79 32.14
CA GLU A 3 54.91 -15.00 31.88
C GLU A 3 53.73 -15.93 31.60
N ILE A 4 52.77 -15.98 32.52
CA ILE A 4 51.56 -16.79 32.37
C ILE A 4 50.53 -15.98 31.57
N HIS A 5 50.34 -16.37 30.31
CA HIS A 5 49.29 -15.84 29.44
C HIS A 5 47.94 -16.48 29.81
N ILE A 6 47.05 -15.71 30.46
CA ILE A 6 45.68 -16.13 30.74
C ILE A 6 44.81 -15.81 29.51
N GLN A 7 44.52 -16.82 28.70
CA GLN A 7 43.55 -16.70 27.60
C GLN A 7 42.12 -16.68 28.15
N LYS A 8 41.36 -15.62 27.83
CA LYS A 8 39.93 -15.50 28.18
C LYS A 8 39.10 -16.44 27.29
N LYS A 9 38.48 -17.46 27.89
CA LYS A 9 37.55 -18.39 27.25
C LYS A 9 36.30 -17.63 26.75
N LYS A 10 36.10 -17.58 25.43
CA LYS A 10 34.89 -16.99 24.82
C LYS A 10 33.66 -17.80 25.25
N ARG A 11 32.63 -17.11 25.74
CA ARG A 11 31.35 -17.75 26.12
C ARG A 11 30.64 -18.24 24.86
N PRO A 12 30.07 -19.45 24.85
CA PRO A 12 29.37 -19.97 23.68
C PRO A 12 28.05 -19.19 23.50
N VAL A 13 27.93 -18.50 22.36
CA VAL A 13 26.74 -17.71 21.97
C VAL A 13 25.60 -18.61 21.46
N TRP A 14 25.91 -19.88 21.20
CA TRP A 14 25.01 -20.88 20.63
C TRP A 14 23.65 -21.08 21.34
N PRO A 15 23.53 -20.96 22.69
CA PRO A 15 22.23 -21.15 23.36
C PRO A 15 21.20 -20.08 23.00
N TRP A 16 21.64 -18.84 22.74
CA TRP A 16 20.74 -17.71 22.49
C TRP A 16 20.07 -17.79 21.11
N ILE A 17 20.75 -18.40 20.14
CA ILE A 17 20.22 -18.57 18.77
C ILE A 17 19.04 -19.55 18.77
N LEU A 18 19.10 -20.60 19.60
CA LEU A 18 18.00 -21.57 19.73
C LEU A 18 16.75 -20.95 20.36
N ILE A 19 16.91 -20.02 21.31
CA ILE A 19 15.79 -19.32 21.93
C ILE A 19 15.07 -18.44 20.91
N ILE A 20 15.81 -17.70 20.07
CA ILE A 20 15.22 -16.84 19.03
C ILE A 20 14.48 -17.69 18.00
N ALA A 21 15.05 -18.83 17.59
CA ALA A 21 14.39 -19.75 16.66
C ALA A 21 13.08 -20.32 17.23
N ALA A 22 13.04 -20.69 18.51
CA ALA A 22 11.85 -21.21 19.16
C ALA A 22 10.71 -20.16 19.22
N VAL A 23 11.04 -18.89 19.46
CA VAL A 23 10.07 -17.79 19.48
C VAL A 23 9.46 -17.56 18.10
N LEU A 24 10.26 -17.63 17.04
CA LEU A 24 9.76 -17.48 15.66
C LEU A 24 8.78 -18.59 15.26
N ILE A 25 9.07 -19.84 15.67
CA ILE A 25 8.17 -20.98 15.41
C ILE A 25 6.85 -20.83 16.19
N ALA A 26 6.91 -20.41 17.46
CA ALA A 26 5.71 -20.18 18.27
C ALA A 26 4.83 -19.04 17.71
N ALA A 27 5.45 -17.97 17.21
CA ALA A 27 4.73 -16.87 16.56
C ALA A 27 4.02 -17.31 15.28
N TRP A 28 4.64 -18.18 14.49
CA TRP A 28 4.04 -18.72 13.27
C TRP A 28 2.80 -19.59 13.57
N LEU A 29 2.85 -20.46 14.58
CA LEU A 29 1.72 -21.31 14.98
C LEU A 29 0.50 -20.52 15.48
N LEU A 30 0.71 -19.33 16.06
CA LEU A 30 -0.39 -18.49 16.55
C LEU A 30 -1.16 -17.79 15.40
N VAL A 31 -0.52 -17.55 14.27
CA VAL A 31 -1.16 -16.90 13.10
C VAL A 31 -2.03 -17.89 12.33
N GLU A 32 -1.69 -19.18 12.34
CA GLU A 32 -2.44 -20.18 11.57
C GLU A 32 -3.73 -20.64 12.26
N ASN A 33 -3.82 -20.51 13.59
CA ASN A 33 -4.93 -21.01 14.38
C ASN A 33 -6.09 -20.01 14.60
N THR A 34 -6.06 -18.83 13.96
CA THR A 34 -7.09 -17.78 14.10
C THR A 34 -8.02 -17.63 12.87
N ARG A 35 -8.02 -18.59 11.95
CA ARG A 35 -9.05 -18.68 10.90
C ARG A 35 -10.33 -19.30 11.50
N VAL A 36 -11.14 -18.46 12.12
CA VAL A 36 -12.51 -18.78 12.51
C VAL A 36 -13.39 -18.64 11.27
N ASP A 37 -13.94 -19.76 10.80
CA ASP A 37 -14.99 -19.81 9.79
C ASP A 37 -16.27 -19.16 10.34
N GLU A 38 -16.59 -17.96 9.88
CA GLU A 38 -17.88 -17.32 10.12
C GLU A 38 -18.82 -17.63 8.96
N GLN A 39 -19.52 -18.77 9.04
CA GLN A 39 -20.66 -19.06 8.20
C GLN A 39 -21.85 -18.20 8.64
N ILE A 40 -22.12 -17.11 7.91
CA ILE A 40 -23.36 -16.36 8.03
C ILE A 40 -24.40 -17.00 7.11
N ALA A 41 -25.26 -17.83 7.71
CA ALA A 41 -26.55 -18.21 7.16
C ALA A 41 -27.54 -17.06 7.38
N GLY A 42 -28.05 -16.46 6.31
CA GLY A 42 -29.05 -15.40 6.38
C GLY A 42 -29.67 -15.16 5.02
N GLY A 43 -30.70 -15.95 4.70
CA GLY A 43 -31.51 -15.71 3.52
C GLY A 43 -32.42 -14.51 3.72
N LEU A 44 -32.60 -13.73 2.66
CA LEU A 44 -33.81 -12.96 2.39
C LEU A 44 -33.99 -12.91 0.86
N LYS A 45 -35.15 -13.42 0.43
CA LYS A 45 -35.74 -13.13 -0.87
C LYS A 45 -36.08 -11.64 -0.89
N ASP A 46 -35.70 -10.94 -1.95
CA ASP A 46 -36.50 -9.81 -2.41
C ASP A 46 -36.47 -9.70 -3.92
N GLU A 47 -37.67 -9.57 -4.47
CA GLU A 47 -37.97 -9.38 -5.89
C GLU A 47 -37.56 -7.96 -6.30
N GLN A 48 -36.64 -7.83 -7.25
CA GLN A 48 -36.45 -6.58 -7.98
C GLN A 48 -36.48 -6.83 -9.48
N LYS A 49 -37.64 -6.46 -10.05
CA LYS A 49 -37.85 -5.72 -11.30
C LYS A 49 -36.66 -5.69 -12.26
N GLU A 50 -36.85 -6.36 -13.40
CA GLU A 50 -36.11 -6.15 -14.63
C GLU A 50 -36.30 -4.69 -15.09
N GLU A 51 -35.27 -3.88 -14.92
CA GLU A 51 -35.01 -2.73 -15.79
C GLU A 51 -33.86 -3.12 -16.72
N GLU A 52 -34.19 -3.21 -18.01
CA GLU A 52 -33.29 -3.44 -19.13
C GLU A 52 -32.34 -2.24 -19.26
N TYR A 53 -31.30 -2.22 -18.42
CA TYR A 53 -30.15 -1.35 -18.58
C TYR A 53 -29.17 -2.03 -19.53
N ASN A 54 -28.92 -1.38 -20.67
CA ASN A 54 -27.82 -1.67 -21.57
C ASN A 54 -26.58 -2.02 -20.75
N SER A 55 -26.21 -3.30 -20.78
CA SER A 55 -25.04 -3.82 -20.08
C SER A 55 -23.80 -3.32 -20.81
N ILE A 56 -23.35 -2.12 -20.42
CA ILE A 56 -21.95 -1.73 -20.62
C ILE A 56 -21.14 -2.88 -20.00
N PRO A 57 -20.22 -3.52 -20.73
CA PRO A 57 -19.45 -4.61 -20.18
C PRO A 57 -18.75 -4.10 -18.92
N LYS A 58 -19.19 -4.58 -17.76
CA LYS A 58 -18.55 -4.34 -16.47
C LYS A 58 -17.21 -5.06 -16.52
N THR A 59 -16.20 -4.38 -17.02
CA THR A 59 -14.81 -4.69 -16.77
C THR A 59 -14.65 -4.67 -15.25
N HIS A 60 -14.46 -5.82 -14.63
CA HIS A 60 -14.41 -6.03 -13.17
C HIS A 60 -13.16 -5.39 -12.50
N SER A 61 -12.48 -4.48 -13.20
CA SER A 61 -11.06 -4.15 -13.06
C SER A 61 -10.75 -2.90 -12.23
N SER A 62 -11.74 -2.20 -11.66
CA SER A 62 -11.43 -0.89 -11.08
C SER A 62 -12.30 -0.44 -9.91
N ALA A 63 -12.87 -1.35 -9.12
CA ALA A 63 -13.71 -0.92 -8.00
C ALA A 63 -12.92 -0.10 -6.97
N MET A 64 -11.77 -0.60 -6.52
CA MET A 64 -10.91 0.12 -5.58
C MET A 64 -10.23 1.31 -6.22
N LEU A 65 -9.83 1.20 -7.50
CA LEU A 65 -9.30 2.33 -8.24
C LEU A 65 -10.33 3.46 -8.36
N ASN A 66 -11.56 3.17 -8.77
CA ASN A 66 -12.61 4.18 -8.90
C ASN A 66 -12.95 4.82 -7.55
N ASP A 67 -13.00 4.03 -6.48
CA ASP A 67 -13.23 4.56 -5.13
C ASP A 67 -12.11 5.51 -4.72
N TYR A 68 -10.85 5.14 -4.98
CA TYR A 68 -9.70 6.02 -4.74
C TYR A 68 -9.77 7.31 -5.56
N ILE A 69 -10.01 7.22 -6.87
CA ILE A 69 -10.09 8.39 -7.77
C ILE A 69 -11.24 9.31 -7.37
N ARG A 70 -12.39 8.76 -7.02
CA ARG A 70 -13.52 9.53 -6.51
C ARG A 70 -13.15 10.25 -5.23
N PHE A 71 -12.56 9.55 -4.26
CA PHE A 71 -12.16 10.13 -2.98
C PHE A 71 -11.21 11.33 -3.15
N ILE A 72 -10.17 11.20 -3.97
CA ILE A 72 -9.19 12.30 -4.16
C ILE A 72 -9.76 13.51 -4.93
N ASN A 73 -10.80 13.32 -5.74
CA ASN A 73 -11.38 14.37 -6.58
C ASN A 73 -12.59 15.05 -5.95
N GLU A 74 -13.47 14.29 -5.27
CA GLU A 74 -14.75 14.77 -4.76
C GLU A 74 -14.70 15.16 -3.29
N GLU A 75 -13.89 14.46 -2.48
CA GLU A 75 -13.85 14.68 -1.03
C GLU A 75 -12.78 15.67 -0.59
N GLN A 76 -12.06 16.29 -1.54
CA GLN A 76 -11.16 17.38 -1.19
C GLN A 76 -12.00 18.58 -0.70
N PRO A 77 -11.92 18.98 0.59
CA PRO A 77 -12.82 19.99 1.12
C PRO A 77 -12.59 21.31 0.37
N SER A 78 -13.61 21.73 -0.38
CA SER A 78 -13.58 22.98 -1.15
C SER A 78 -13.19 24.15 -0.24
N GLY A 79 -12.01 24.72 -0.47
CA GLY A 79 -11.54 25.90 0.25
C GLY A 79 -10.91 25.67 1.64
N SER A 80 -10.73 24.42 2.08
CA SER A 80 -9.97 24.11 3.31
C SER A 80 -8.81 23.17 3.00
N ASN A 81 -7.68 23.33 3.69
CA ASN A 81 -6.59 22.38 3.51
C ASN A 81 -7.05 20.98 3.97
N PRO A 82 -6.69 19.91 3.23
CA PRO A 82 -7.11 18.55 3.56
C PRO A 82 -6.67 18.16 4.98
N ASN A 83 -7.61 17.75 5.84
CA ASN A 83 -7.27 17.36 7.19
C ASN A 83 -6.47 16.04 7.20
N LYS A 84 -5.97 15.67 8.38
CA LYS A 84 -5.21 14.45 8.58
C LYS A 84 -6.01 13.19 8.25
N ASP A 85 -7.32 13.19 8.53
CA ASP A 85 -8.21 12.07 8.24
C ASP A 85 -8.27 11.82 6.73
N PHE A 86 -8.41 12.88 5.93
CA PHE A 86 -8.36 12.80 4.47
C PHE A 86 -7.05 12.18 3.99
N ILE A 87 -5.92 12.61 4.55
CA ILE A 87 -4.60 12.08 4.16
C ILE A 87 -4.46 10.60 4.52
N ASN A 88 -4.80 10.22 5.74
CA ASN A 88 -4.70 8.83 6.19
C ASN A 88 -5.63 7.91 5.38
N GLU A 89 -6.85 8.35 5.11
CA GLU A 89 -7.81 7.59 4.29
C GLU A 89 -7.37 7.53 2.83
N GLY A 90 -6.85 8.63 2.27
CA GLY A 90 -6.30 8.67 0.92
C GLY A 90 -5.15 7.70 0.72
N VAL A 91 -4.24 7.59 1.70
CA VAL A 91 -3.13 6.62 1.65
C VAL A 91 -3.63 5.17 1.75
N LYS A 92 -4.67 4.90 2.56
CA LYS A 92 -5.30 3.57 2.62
C LYS A 92 -5.97 3.20 1.30
N LYS A 93 -6.81 4.08 0.75
CA LYS A 93 -7.47 3.87 -0.54
C LYS A 93 -6.48 3.70 -1.69
N LEU A 94 -5.42 4.51 -1.71
CA LEU A 94 -4.32 4.35 -2.65
C LEU A 94 -3.71 2.94 -2.56
N SER A 95 -3.42 2.46 -1.35
CA SER A 95 -2.84 1.12 -1.19
C SER A 95 -3.78 -0.01 -1.62
N MET A 96 -5.09 0.12 -1.38
CA MET A 96 -6.08 -0.85 -1.88
C MET A 96 -6.14 -0.86 -3.40
N ALA A 97 -6.12 0.31 -4.05
CA ALA A 97 -6.08 0.42 -5.49
C ALA A 97 -4.78 -0.16 -6.09
N ILE A 98 -3.63 0.06 -5.44
CA ILE A 98 -2.36 -0.56 -5.84
C ILE A 98 -2.45 -2.09 -5.78
N SER A 99 -2.98 -2.65 -4.69
CA SER A 99 -3.17 -4.10 -4.56
C SER A 99 -4.10 -4.67 -5.62
N GLU A 100 -5.25 -4.04 -5.88
CA GLU A 100 -6.19 -4.46 -6.94
C GLU A 100 -5.50 -4.50 -8.31
N ILE A 101 -4.79 -3.42 -8.69
CA ILE A 101 -4.08 -3.37 -9.97
C ILE A 101 -2.90 -4.36 -10.01
N ALA A 102 -2.20 -4.57 -8.91
CA ALA A 102 -1.13 -5.56 -8.80
C ALA A 102 -1.64 -6.98 -9.08
N GLU A 103 -2.70 -7.38 -8.39
CA GLU A 103 -3.29 -8.71 -8.49
C GLU A 103 -3.89 -8.95 -9.88
N GLU A 104 -4.58 -7.95 -10.42
CA GLU A 104 -5.28 -8.11 -11.69
C GLU A 104 -4.34 -8.08 -12.90
N LYS A 105 -3.48 -7.05 -12.99
CA LYS A 105 -2.63 -6.85 -14.18
C LYS A 105 -1.31 -7.60 -14.08
N PHE A 106 -0.87 -7.97 -12.88
CA PHE A 106 0.40 -8.66 -12.64
C PHE A 106 0.26 -9.93 -11.77
N PRO A 107 -0.70 -10.84 -12.03
CA PRO A 107 -1.03 -11.97 -11.14
C PRO A 107 0.11 -12.97 -10.93
N ARG A 108 1.10 -12.99 -11.83
CA ARG A 108 2.26 -13.91 -11.78
C ARG A 108 3.54 -13.23 -11.29
N ASN A 109 3.51 -11.93 -11.00
CA ASN A 109 4.68 -11.21 -10.53
C ASN A 109 4.68 -11.17 -8.99
N SER A 110 5.32 -12.14 -8.35
CA SER A 110 5.33 -12.25 -6.88
C SER A 110 6.00 -11.06 -6.19
N GLU A 111 6.96 -10.40 -6.84
CA GLU A 111 7.64 -9.22 -6.31
C GLU A 111 6.69 -8.02 -6.22
N ILE A 112 5.98 -7.70 -7.31
CA ILE A 112 5.00 -6.61 -7.33
C ILE A 112 3.90 -6.86 -6.29
N ASN A 113 3.33 -8.07 -6.25
CA ASN A 113 2.27 -8.39 -5.29
C ASN A 113 2.77 -8.29 -3.84
N SER A 114 3.99 -8.76 -3.54
CA SER A 114 4.57 -8.63 -2.19
C SER A 114 4.83 -7.18 -1.80
N GLN A 115 5.22 -6.32 -2.75
CA GLN A 115 5.39 -4.89 -2.53
C GLN A 115 4.04 -4.20 -2.28
N ALA A 116 3.00 -4.57 -3.03
CA ALA A 116 1.65 -4.04 -2.85
C ALA A 116 1.11 -4.40 -1.45
N ASP A 117 1.24 -5.66 -1.05
CA ASP A 117 0.89 -6.13 0.30
C ASP A 117 1.62 -5.37 1.40
N LEU A 118 2.92 -5.10 1.19
CA LEU A 118 3.72 -4.35 2.16
C LEU A 118 3.22 -2.91 2.29
N ILE A 119 2.95 -2.23 1.17
CA ILE A 119 2.40 -0.88 1.14
C ILE A 119 1.06 -0.85 1.86
N GLN A 120 0.16 -1.79 1.55
CA GLN A 120 -1.15 -1.90 2.19
C GLN A 120 -1.02 -2.10 3.70
N LYS A 121 -0.18 -3.03 4.15
CA LYS A 121 0.09 -3.24 5.58
C LYS A 121 0.64 -1.99 6.26
N LYS A 122 1.57 -1.26 5.63
CA LYS A 122 2.08 0.00 6.17
C LYS A 122 0.96 1.05 6.27
N SER A 123 0.13 1.18 5.25
CA SER A 123 -1.01 2.13 5.22
C SER A 123 -2.04 1.86 6.31
N TYR A 124 -2.40 0.61 6.57
CA TYR A 124 -3.33 0.27 7.67
C TYR A 124 -2.74 0.48 9.07
N ASN A 125 -1.41 0.42 9.19
CA ASN A 125 -0.71 0.67 10.45
C ASN A 125 -0.31 2.15 10.63
N LEU A 126 -0.76 3.05 9.75
CA LEU A 126 -0.56 4.49 9.93
C LEU A 126 -1.17 4.93 11.26
N ARG A 127 -0.31 5.47 12.11
CA ARG A 127 -0.73 5.98 13.41
C ARG A 127 -1.56 7.23 13.20
N ASP A 128 -2.61 7.34 14.00
CA ASP A 128 -3.40 8.56 14.08
C ASP A 128 -2.70 9.60 14.97
N ASP A 129 -1.46 9.99 14.65
CA ASP A 129 -0.75 11.09 15.29
C ASP A 129 -0.22 12.11 14.27
N SER A 130 -0.03 13.36 14.67
CA SER A 130 0.40 14.45 13.77
C SER A 130 1.86 14.34 13.31
N LYS A 131 2.58 13.32 13.76
CA LYS A 131 4.01 13.11 13.50
C LYS A 131 4.28 11.94 12.56
N ASN A 132 3.24 11.29 12.04
CA ASN A 132 3.32 10.16 11.11
C ASN A 132 3.87 10.52 9.70
N SER A 133 4.46 11.70 9.52
CA SER A 133 5.13 12.14 8.28
C SER A 133 6.23 11.21 7.80
N ASN A 134 6.89 10.50 8.71
CA ASN A 134 7.97 9.57 8.37
C ASN A 134 7.38 8.33 7.70
N GLU A 135 6.30 7.79 8.27
CA GLU A 135 5.56 6.65 7.77
C GLU A 135 4.87 6.99 6.44
N ILE A 136 4.25 8.17 6.32
CA ILE A 136 3.65 8.63 5.06
C ILE A 136 4.72 8.75 3.97
N ARG A 137 5.89 9.33 4.27
CA ARG A 137 6.97 9.42 3.29
C ARG A 137 7.49 8.04 2.89
N ASP A 138 7.67 7.13 3.84
CA ASP A 138 8.11 5.76 3.57
C ASP A 138 7.12 5.00 2.66
N ILE A 139 5.81 5.16 2.92
CA ILE A 139 4.76 4.64 2.03
C ILE A 139 4.85 5.30 0.66
N ALA A 140 4.99 6.63 0.58
CA ALA A 140 5.03 7.36 -0.68
C ALA A 140 6.22 6.95 -1.56
N VAL A 141 7.40 6.76 -0.96
CA VAL A 141 8.58 6.25 -1.66
C VAL A 141 8.34 4.82 -2.14
N SER A 142 7.81 3.94 -1.27
CA SER A 142 7.48 2.56 -1.63
C SER A 142 6.49 2.49 -2.80
N THR A 143 5.49 3.39 -2.82
CA THR A 143 4.52 3.55 -3.91
C THR A 143 5.18 3.96 -5.23
N ALA A 144 6.10 4.93 -5.20
CA ALA A 144 6.83 5.33 -6.40
C ALA A 144 7.69 4.18 -6.96
N ASP A 145 8.32 3.41 -6.07
CA ASP A 145 9.15 2.27 -6.44
C ASP A 145 8.32 1.14 -7.09
N ILE A 146 7.17 0.77 -6.51
CA ILE A 146 6.29 -0.24 -7.11
C ILE A 146 5.70 0.23 -8.45
N PHE A 147 5.39 1.53 -8.61
CA PHE A 147 4.97 2.06 -9.92
C PHE A 147 6.07 1.93 -10.96
N GLY A 148 7.34 2.14 -10.59
CA GLY A 148 8.48 1.86 -11.46
C GLY A 148 8.53 0.41 -11.91
N SER A 149 8.30 -0.53 -10.98
CA SER A 149 8.22 -1.97 -11.26
C SER A 149 7.03 -2.32 -12.16
N MET A 150 5.84 -1.83 -11.85
CA MET A 150 4.61 -2.07 -12.63
C MET A 150 4.74 -1.52 -14.05
N ARG A 151 5.24 -0.28 -14.22
CA ARG A 151 5.54 0.31 -15.54
C ARG A 151 6.49 -0.56 -16.34
N LYS A 152 7.62 -0.97 -15.75
CA LYS A 152 8.61 -1.81 -16.43
C LYS A 152 7.99 -3.13 -16.91
N ASN A 153 7.08 -3.71 -16.13
CA ASN A 153 6.43 -4.97 -16.45
C ASN A 153 5.23 -4.82 -17.41
N SER A 154 4.55 -3.68 -17.42
CA SER A 154 3.44 -3.42 -18.34
C SER A 154 3.90 -2.99 -19.73
N GLY A 155 5.14 -2.50 -19.88
CA GLY A 155 5.64 -1.95 -21.13
C GLY A 155 5.04 -0.59 -21.50
N LYS A 156 4.26 0.02 -20.61
CA LYS A 156 3.64 1.34 -20.83
C LYS A 156 4.69 2.46 -20.76
N ASN A 157 4.60 3.41 -21.68
CA ASN A 157 5.44 4.61 -21.70
C ASN A 157 4.86 5.71 -20.78
N ILE A 158 5.04 5.54 -19.47
CA ILE A 158 4.56 6.47 -18.43
C ILE A 158 5.70 6.91 -17.49
N ASP A 159 6.93 6.94 -18.00
CA ASP A 159 8.14 7.27 -17.25
C ASP A 159 8.07 8.67 -16.60
N SER A 160 7.49 9.65 -17.28
CA SER A 160 7.31 11.00 -16.76
C SER A 160 6.39 11.04 -15.54
N GLU A 161 5.29 10.28 -15.58
CA GLU A 161 4.27 10.23 -14.55
C GLU A 161 4.79 9.49 -13.31
N VAL A 162 5.48 8.36 -13.50
CA VAL A 162 6.16 7.66 -12.40
C VAL A 162 7.23 8.55 -11.76
N SER A 163 7.99 9.30 -12.56
CA SER A 163 8.98 10.25 -12.05
C SER A 163 8.34 11.40 -11.27
N ALA A 164 7.18 11.88 -11.71
CA ALA A 164 6.42 12.90 -10.98
C ALA A 164 6.02 12.39 -9.58
N VAL A 165 5.49 11.15 -9.49
CA VAL A 165 5.16 10.51 -8.20
C VAL A 165 6.39 10.39 -7.30
N ARG A 166 7.55 9.98 -7.84
CA ARG A 166 8.79 9.92 -7.05
C ARG A 166 9.20 11.29 -6.53
N ASN A 167 9.13 12.31 -7.38
CA ASN A 167 9.47 13.69 -7.03
C ASN A 167 8.53 14.28 -5.98
N SER A 168 7.22 13.98 -6.03
CA SER A 168 6.27 14.42 -5.01
C SER A 168 6.47 13.68 -3.68
N ALA A 169 6.76 12.37 -3.71
CA ALA A 169 7.15 11.62 -2.52
C ALA A 169 8.40 12.20 -1.83
N ASP A 170 9.39 12.65 -2.60
CA ASP A 170 10.62 13.26 -2.06
C ASP A 170 10.40 14.65 -1.46
N LYS A 171 9.34 15.37 -1.85
CA LYS A 171 8.96 16.66 -1.24
C LYS A 171 8.34 16.51 0.14
N ILE A 172 7.86 15.32 0.50
CA ILE A 172 7.35 15.04 1.84
C ILE A 172 8.53 15.03 2.82
N VAL A 173 8.53 15.97 3.77
CA VAL A 173 9.62 16.19 4.70
C VAL A 173 9.38 15.38 5.97
N ILE A 174 10.36 14.54 6.33
CA ILE A 174 10.38 13.82 7.60
C ILE A 174 10.40 14.79 8.79
N ASN A 175 9.74 14.42 9.89
CA ASN A 175 9.63 15.24 11.11
C ASN A 175 8.91 16.60 10.93
N LYS A 176 8.32 16.89 9.77
CA LYS A 176 7.41 18.01 9.57
C LYS A 176 5.99 17.50 9.81
N SER A 177 5.16 18.22 10.57
CA SER A 177 3.81 17.74 10.84
C SER A 177 2.99 17.63 9.55
N VAL A 178 2.09 16.67 9.47
CA VAL A 178 1.27 16.42 8.26
C VAL A 178 0.50 17.67 7.86
N GLU A 179 -0.04 18.41 8.83
CA GLU A 179 -0.82 19.63 8.61
C GLU A 179 0.01 20.72 7.91
N LYS A 180 1.34 20.73 8.08
CA LYS A 180 2.22 21.72 7.44
C LYS A 180 2.64 21.33 6.02
N GLN A 181 2.29 20.13 5.56
CA GLN A 181 2.68 19.60 4.25
C GLN A 181 1.52 18.91 3.52
N GLN A 182 0.29 19.36 3.79
CA GLN A 182 -0.92 18.81 3.21
C GLN A 182 -0.92 18.89 1.69
N ASN A 183 -0.40 20.00 1.13
CA ASN A 183 -0.33 20.20 -0.31
C ASN A 183 0.60 19.20 -0.97
N GLU A 184 1.80 19.00 -0.41
CA GLU A 184 2.79 18.07 -0.93
C GLU A 184 2.28 16.62 -0.91
N ILE A 185 1.58 16.22 0.17
CA ILE A 185 0.97 14.89 0.28
C ILE A 185 -0.21 14.74 -0.68
N THR A 186 -1.03 15.78 -0.83
CA THR A 186 -2.18 15.75 -1.76
C THR A 186 -1.74 15.67 -3.21
N ASP A 187 -0.69 16.41 -3.58
CA ASP A 187 -0.09 16.34 -4.91
C ASP A 187 0.44 14.93 -5.18
N PHE A 188 1.10 14.31 -4.20
CA PHE A 188 1.54 12.91 -4.28
C PHE A 188 0.36 11.96 -4.52
N LEU A 189 -0.74 12.09 -3.76
CA LEU A 189 -1.93 11.25 -3.94
C LEU A 189 -2.52 11.44 -5.36
N LYS A 190 -2.69 12.68 -5.81
CA LYS A 190 -3.23 12.98 -7.15
C LYS A 190 -2.40 12.36 -8.26
N GLN A 191 -1.09 12.59 -8.24
CA GLN A 191 -0.18 12.01 -9.24
C GLN A 191 -0.18 10.48 -9.19
N SER A 192 -0.34 9.89 -8.01
CA SER A 192 -0.47 8.44 -7.88
C SER A 192 -1.76 7.90 -8.53
N GLY A 193 -2.85 8.67 -8.46
CA GLY A 193 -4.09 8.38 -9.18
C GLY A 193 -3.90 8.37 -10.69
N ASP A 194 -3.20 9.38 -11.22
CA ASP A 194 -2.91 9.47 -12.66
C ASP A 194 -2.10 8.25 -13.15
N VAL A 195 -1.11 7.80 -12.38
CA VAL A 195 -0.32 6.62 -12.71
C VAL A 195 -1.17 5.35 -12.67
N LEU A 196 -1.99 5.16 -11.63
CA LEU A 196 -2.85 3.99 -11.51
C LEU A 196 -3.86 3.89 -12.65
N GLN A 197 -4.51 4.99 -13.04
CA GLN A 197 -5.42 5.01 -14.18
C GLN A 197 -4.73 4.54 -15.46
N ARG A 198 -3.50 5.01 -15.71
CA ARG A 198 -2.73 4.60 -16.89
C ARG A 198 -2.28 3.16 -16.84
N LEU A 199 -1.91 2.65 -15.66
CA LEU A 199 -1.58 1.24 -15.47
C LEU A 199 -2.79 0.32 -15.65
N ALA A 200 -3.97 0.77 -15.22
CA ALA A 200 -5.22 0.04 -15.32
C ALA A 200 -5.82 0.01 -16.73
N ALA A 201 -5.59 1.06 -17.53
CA ALA A 201 -6.09 1.15 -18.89
C ALA A 201 -5.63 -0.03 -19.76
N ASP A 202 -6.56 -0.70 -20.43
CA ASP A 202 -6.24 -1.76 -21.37
C ASP A 202 -5.54 -1.18 -22.61
N ASP A 203 -4.58 -1.91 -23.19
CA ASP A 203 -3.82 -1.48 -24.37
C ASP A 203 -4.67 -1.43 -25.66
N LYS A 204 -5.99 -1.58 -25.58
CA LYS A 204 -6.90 -1.68 -26.73
C LYS A 204 -7.29 -0.32 -27.33
N GLU A 205 -6.74 0.79 -26.86
CA GLU A 205 -7.03 2.14 -27.38
C GLU A 205 -5.88 2.77 -28.19
N VAL A 206 -5.14 1.97 -28.96
CA VAL A 206 -4.25 2.48 -30.03
C VAL A 206 -4.51 1.77 -31.36
#